data_AF-A0A2M9D0I0-F1
#
_entry.id   AF-A0A2M9D0I0-F1
#
_cell.length_a   1.000
_cell.length_b   1.000
_cell.length_c   1.000
_cell.angle_alpha   90.00
_cell.angle_beta   90.00
_cell.angle_gamma   90.00
#
_symmetry.space_group_name_H-M   'P 1'
#
loop_
_entity.id
_entity.type
_entity.pdbx_description
1 polymer ?
#
loop_
_entity_poly.entity_id
_entity_poly.type
_entity_poly.pdbx_seq_one_letter_code
_entity_poly.pdbx_strand_id
1 'polypeptide(L)'
;MVEISGGLPAAYAHDHVLVVPAGATPLDGFARAWFPDATWSREPVSAEEAGRRAPRSTGARFRGLSVQVAAEPGELALTPGWTVVGPFATEAGRVAGFEVPTDTWVLHAEATVERGAPAQGGPDRDGIARAFPAGHPVGAELQVLRWAVAVARVVGGAVLPDTRAVLRPDPQGAVDLTVYGPLVLTSGEMLPLLRKAVTGARIVSEGTDARGAAYASLVGESAYDGSLHLTMQRVDSVPNALAALDWRDYGPFAYAVAWRPTDGYELDLEDPSGTHLIARARMRAAAARLAESLQRRVGGAVVDDGGFLTPVPGLRARGADESHGRLWG
;
A
#
# COMPACT_ATOMS: atom_id res chain seq x y z
N MET A 1 -25.05 -13.68 -0.46
CA MET A 1 -23.80 -13.34 0.26
C MET A 1 -22.83 -14.48 0.00
N VAL A 2 -21.63 -14.19 -0.54
CA VAL A 2 -20.64 -15.24 -0.77
C VAL A 2 -20.03 -15.62 0.57
N GLU A 3 -20.30 -16.83 1.05
CA GLU A 3 -19.64 -17.35 2.24
C GLU A 3 -18.20 -17.72 1.92
N ILE A 4 -17.26 -17.28 2.75
CA ILE A 4 -15.89 -17.78 2.71
C ILE A 4 -15.93 -19.14 3.39
N SER A 5 -16.11 -20.19 2.60
CA SER A 5 -16.07 -21.57 3.09
C SER A 5 -14.63 -22.08 3.18
N GLY A 6 -14.39 -23.00 4.11
CA GLY A 6 -13.11 -23.70 4.27
C GLY A 6 -12.05 -22.92 5.06
N GLY A 7 -11.61 -23.49 6.19
CA GLY A 7 -10.42 -23.06 6.93
C GLY A 7 -10.56 -21.83 7.82
N LEU A 8 -11.55 -20.96 7.60
CA LEU A 8 -11.82 -19.81 8.47
C LEU A 8 -12.67 -20.22 9.70
N PRO A 9 -12.25 -19.93 10.94
CA PRO A 9 -13.07 -20.15 12.12
C PRO A 9 -14.41 -19.41 12.05
N ALA A 10 -15.49 -20.03 12.54
CA ALA A 10 -16.83 -19.45 12.53
C ALA A 10 -16.94 -18.11 13.29
N ALA A 11 -16.08 -17.90 14.29
CA ALA A 11 -15.99 -16.64 15.03
C ALA A 11 -15.62 -15.45 14.13
N TYR A 12 -14.93 -15.70 13.02
CA TYR A 12 -14.48 -14.68 12.07
C TYR A 12 -15.32 -14.65 10.79
N ALA A 13 -16.42 -15.41 10.74
CA ALA A 13 -17.21 -15.58 9.52
C ALA A 13 -17.88 -14.30 9.02
N HIS A 14 -17.91 -13.22 9.81
CA HIS A 14 -18.49 -11.93 9.47
C HIS A 14 -17.47 -10.77 9.48
N ASP A 15 -16.20 -11.05 9.75
CA ASP A 15 -15.17 -10.02 9.73
C ASP A 15 -14.74 -9.65 8.30
N HIS A 16 -14.05 -8.52 8.18
CA HIS A 16 -13.33 -8.17 6.95
C HIS A 16 -12.11 -9.06 6.78
N VAL A 17 -11.73 -9.29 5.54
CA VAL A 17 -10.65 -10.20 5.18
C VAL A 17 -9.71 -9.53 4.20
N LEU A 18 -8.42 -9.53 4.52
CA LEU A 18 -7.32 -9.20 3.63
C LEU A 18 -6.76 -10.50 3.03
N VAL A 19 -6.78 -10.61 1.71
CA VAL A 19 -6.22 -11.74 0.96
C VAL A 19 -4.92 -11.28 0.31
N VAL A 20 -3.84 -12.00 0.55
CA VAL A 20 -2.52 -11.69 -0.05
C VAL A 20 -1.94 -12.94 -0.73
N PRO A 21 -1.09 -12.80 -1.75
CA PRO A 21 -0.34 -13.94 -2.28
C PRO A 21 0.43 -14.66 -1.17
N ALA A 22 0.43 -15.99 -1.19
CA ALA A 22 1.07 -16.77 -0.13
C ALA A 22 2.58 -16.47 -0.04
N GLY A 23 3.09 -16.33 1.17
CA GLY A 23 4.50 -15.97 1.39
C GLY A 23 4.86 -14.53 1.01
N ALA A 24 3.86 -13.66 0.88
CA ALA A 24 4.08 -12.21 0.76
C ALA A 24 4.81 -11.64 2.00
N THR A 25 5.32 -10.42 1.85
CA THR A 25 6.04 -9.65 2.88
C THR A 25 5.34 -9.70 4.26
N PRO A 26 6.09 -9.80 5.37
CA PRO A 26 5.52 -9.78 6.72
C PRO A 26 4.59 -8.58 6.94
N LEU A 27 3.37 -8.86 7.43
CA LEU A 27 2.33 -7.83 7.63
C LEU A 27 2.66 -6.81 8.71
N ASP A 28 3.52 -7.15 9.67
CA ASP A 28 3.86 -6.27 10.79
C ASP A 28 4.57 -4.99 10.34
N GLY A 29 5.43 -5.08 9.32
CA GLY A 29 6.04 -3.90 8.69
C GLY A 29 5.01 -2.96 8.08
N PHE A 30 4.01 -3.51 7.40
CA PHE A 30 2.90 -2.72 6.86
C PHE A 30 1.99 -2.16 7.97
N ALA A 31 1.74 -2.92 9.02
CA ALA A 31 0.94 -2.46 10.16
C ALA A 31 1.60 -1.26 10.85
N ARG A 32 2.90 -1.35 11.17
CA ARG A 32 3.66 -0.27 11.82
C ARG A 32 3.74 1.01 10.99
N ALA A 33 3.63 0.90 9.66
CA ALA A 33 3.56 2.06 8.78
C ALA A 33 2.30 2.93 8.96
N TRP A 34 1.23 2.38 9.54
CA TRP A 34 -0.03 3.09 9.80
C TRP A 34 -0.35 3.19 11.31
N PHE A 35 -0.03 2.15 12.06
CA PHE A 35 -0.34 1.98 13.47
C PHE A 35 0.97 1.85 14.27
N PRO A 36 1.45 2.93 14.90
CA PRO A 36 2.79 2.96 15.49
C PRO A 36 2.98 1.93 16.61
N ASP A 37 1.91 1.58 17.32
CA ASP A 37 1.92 0.61 18.42
C ASP A 37 1.65 -0.84 17.98
N ALA A 38 1.63 -1.11 16.66
CA ALA A 38 1.33 -2.44 16.16
C ALA A 38 2.34 -3.49 16.63
N THR A 39 1.83 -4.54 17.26
CA THR A 39 2.65 -5.59 17.88
C THR A 39 1.98 -6.96 17.84
N TRP A 40 2.78 -8.01 17.68
CA TRP A 40 2.30 -9.38 17.80
C TRP A 40 2.00 -9.68 19.26
N SER A 41 0.76 -10.09 19.56
CA SER A 41 0.44 -10.77 20.81
C SER A 41 0.75 -12.26 20.71
N ARG A 42 0.61 -12.83 19.50
CA ARG A 42 1.04 -14.18 19.13
C ARG A 42 1.58 -14.17 17.70
N GLU A 43 2.85 -14.53 17.50
CA GLU A 43 3.39 -14.67 16.15
C GLU A 43 2.81 -15.90 15.43
N PRO A 44 2.56 -15.82 14.11
CA PRO A 44 2.11 -16.96 13.34
C PRO A 44 3.22 -18.00 13.21
N VAL A 45 2.87 -19.28 13.27
CA VAL A 45 3.81 -20.39 13.05
C VAL A 45 3.44 -21.09 11.76
N SER A 46 4.36 -21.09 10.79
CA SER A 46 4.17 -21.81 9.53
C SER A 46 4.03 -23.32 9.79
N ALA A 47 3.30 -24.03 8.92
CA ALA A 47 3.17 -25.49 9.01
C ALA A 47 4.54 -26.21 8.98
N GLU A 48 5.50 -25.66 8.23
CA GLU A 48 6.86 -26.18 8.18
C GLU A 48 7.56 -26.04 9.54
N GLU A 49 7.47 -24.86 10.15
CA GLU A 49 8.09 -24.60 11.44
C GLU A 49 7.43 -25.39 12.57
N ALA A 50 6.11 -25.49 12.56
CA ALA A 50 5.36 -26.33 13.48
C ALA A 50 5.78 -27.82 13.33
N GLY A 51 5.96 -28.28 12.09
CA GLY A 51 6.49 -29.61 11.77
C GLY A 51 7.92 -29.86 12.29
N ARG A 52 8.79 -28.84 12.25
CA ARG A 52 10.15 -28.92 12.83
C ARG A 52 10.14 -29.00 14.36
N ARG A 53 9.15 -28.35 15.00
CA ARG A 53 8.96 -28.34 16.46
C ARG A 53 8.28 -29.61 16.98
N ALA A 54 7.56 -30.33 16.14
CA ALA A 54 6.81 -31.51 16.55
C ALA A 54 7.73 -32.66 17.02
N PRO A 55 7.38 -33.35 18.12
CA PRO A 55 8.16 -34.48 18.61
C PRO A 55 8.20 -35.61 17.59
N ARG A 56 9.41 -36.10 17.27
CA ARG A 56 9.57 -37.24 16.37
C ARG A 56 9.03 -38.50 17.03
N SER A 57 7.97 -39.07 16.46
CA SER A 57 7.48 -40.38 16.87
C SER A 57 8.59 -41.43 16.65
N THR A 58 9.07 -42.02 17.73
CA THR A 58 10.17 -42.98 17.72
C THR A 58 9.59 -44.40 17.84
N GLY A 59 9.91 -45.26 16.87
CA GLY A 59 9.52 -46.68 16.86
C GLY A 59 9.22 -47.23 15.47
N ALA A 60 9.51 -48.51 15.24
CA ALA A 60 9.34 -49.18 13.95
C ALA A 60 7.91 -49.10 13.38
N ARG A 61 6.90 -48.99 14.27
CA ARG A 61 5.47 -48.84 13.93
C ARG A 61 5.06 -47.45 13.41
N PHE A 62 5.92 -46.44 13.54
CA PHE A 62 5.66 -45.06 13.07
C PHE A 62 6.58 -44.67 11.90
N ARG A 63 7.37 -45.62 11.38
CA ARG A 63 8.28 -45.42 10.25
C ARG A 63 7.44 -45.23 8.98
N GLY A 64 7.34 -44.00 8.48
CA GLY A 64 6.55 -43.65 7.30
C GLY A 64 5.25 -42.88 7.58
N LEU A 65 4.91 -42.61 8.85
CA LEU A 65 3.76 -41.78 9.20
C LEU A 65 4.20 -40.30 9.24
N SER A 66 3.86 -39.52 8.23
CA SER A 66 4.01 -38.06 8.26
C SER A 66 2.82 -37.45 8.99
N VAL A 67 3.02 -36.92 10.19
CA VAL A 67 2.03 -36.06 10.84
C VAL A 67 2.06 -34.72 10.11
N GLN A 68 0.97 -34.37 9.41
CA GLN A 68 0.80 -33.01 8.91
C GLN A 68 0.47 -32.11 10.10
N VAL A 69 1.44 -31.27 10.49
CA VAL A 69 1.23 -30.25 11.51
C VAL A 69 0.64 -29.03 10.82
N ALA A 70 -0.52 -28.57 11.30
CA ALA A 70 -1.18 -27.39 10.75
C ALA A 70 -0.40 -26.13 11.11
N ALA A 71 -0.50 -25.09 10.26
CA ALA A 71 -0.04 -23.76 10.62
C ALA A 71 -0.85 -23.22 11.81
N GLU A 72 -0.20 -22.45 12.68
CA GLU A 72 -0.85 -21.78 13.81
C GLU A 72 -1.03 -20.30 13.46
N PRO A 73 -2.25 -19.77 13.47
CA PRO A 73 -2.50 -18.37 13.16
C PRO A 73 -1.97 -17.47 14.29
N GLY A 74 -1.29 -16.39 13.92
CA GLY A 74 -0.90 -15.31 14.80
C GLY A 74 -2.02 -14.28 15.01
N GLU A 75 -1.76 -13.38 15.96
CA GLU A 75 -2.61 -12.24 16.33
C GLU A 75 -1.72 -11.00 16.43
N LEU A 76 -1.97 -10.04 15.54
CA LEU A 76 -1.28 -8.76 15.47
C LEU A 76 -2.24 -7.67 15.93
N ALA A 77 -1.97 -7.05 17.08
CA ALA A 77 -2.72 -5.88 17.52
C ALA A 77 -2.37 -4.68 16.62
N LEU A 78 -3.37 -3.96 16.11
CA LEU A 78 -3.17 -2.74 15.32
C LEU A 78 -3.39 -1.50 16.19
N THR A 79 -4.57 -1.38 16.76
CA THR A 79 -5.04 -0.26 17.59
C THR A 79 -6.00 -0.84 18.64
N PRO A 80 -6.30 -0.15 19.77
CA PRO A 80 -7.25 -0.68 20.73
C PRO A 80 -8.56 -1.12 20.07
N GLY A 81 -8.97 -2.37 20.30
CA GLY A 81 -10.17 -2.97 19.74
C GLY A 81 -10.04 -3.57 18.32
N TRP A 82 -8.87 -3.52 17.68
CA TRP A 82 -8.64 -4.10 16.35
C TRP A 82 -7.39 -4.98 16.29
N THR A 83 -7.57 -6.18 15.78
CA THR A 83 -6.51 -7.19 15.61
C THR A 83 -6.53 -7.78 14.21
N VAL A 84 -5.37 -8.19 13.71
CA VAL A 84 -5.25 -8.98 12.49
C VAL A 84 -4.93 -10.42 12.88
N VAL A 85 -5.79 -11.35 12.48
CA VAL A 85 -5.67 -12.77 12.83
C VAL A 85 -5.40 -13.60 11.58
N GLY A 86 -4.38 -14.45 11.62
CA GLY A 86 -4.01 -15.29 10.49
C GLY A 86 -2.52 -15.65 10.45
N PRO A 87 -2.02 -16.19 9.35
CA PRO A 87 -2.75 -16.46 8.12
C PRO A 87 -3.63 -17.71 8.25
N PHE A 88 -4.78 -17.68 7.57
CA PHE A 88 -5.65 -18.84 7.35
C PHE A 88 -5.54 -19.29 5.89
N ALA A 89 -5.57 -20.60 5.65
CA ALA A 89 -5.74 -21.17 4.32
C ALA A 89 -7.23 -21.31 4.03
N THR A 90 -7.79 -20.45 3.16
CA THR A 90 -9.23 -20.39 2.89
C THR A 90 -9.54 -20.30 1.40
N GLU A 91 -10.81 -20.46 1.02
CA GLU A 91 -11.26 -20.21 -0.36
C GLU A 91 -11.41 -18.71 -0.70
N ALA A 92 -11.14 -17.79 0.24
CA ALA A 92 -11.23 -16.35 0.01
C ALA A 92 -10.36 -15.89 -1.18
N GLY A 93 -9.19 -16.52 -1.38
CA GLY A 93 -8.36 -16.32 -2.57
C GLY A 93 -9.11 -16.59 -3.87
N ARG A 94 -9.82 -17.72 -3.96
CA ARG A 94 -10.61 -18.07 -5.15
C ARG A 94 -11.76 -17.09 -5.36
N VAL A 95 -12.45 -16.69 -4.28
CA VAL A 95 -13.52 -15.67 -4.34
C VAL A 95 -12.97 -14.33 -4.84
N ALA A 96 -11.77 -13.96 -4.40
CA ALA A 96 -11.03 -12.80 -4.89
C ALA A 96 -10.35 -13.02 -6.25
N GLY A 97 -10.64 -14.13 -6.94
CA GLY A 97 -10.15 -14.42 -8.30
C GLY A 97 -8.65 -14.70 -8.41
N PHE A 98 -8.01 -15.13 -7.32
CA PHE A 98 -6.63 -15.61 -7.37
C PHE A 98 -6.58 -17.05 -7.89
N GLU A 99 -5.68 -17.29 -8.83
CA GLU A 99 -5.33 -18.62 -9.34
C GLU A 99 -4.10 -19.22 -8.63
N VAL A 100 -3.40 -18.38 -7.85
CA VAL A 100 -2.23 -18.77 -7.06
C VAL A 100 -2.60 -19.00 -5.59
N PRO A 101 -1.80 -19.75 -4.82
CA PRO A 101 -1.99 -19.86 -3.38
C PRO A 101 -2.00 -18.49 -2.70
N THR A 102 -2.88 -18.34 -1.70
CA THR A 102 -3.05 -17.09 -0.94
C THR A 102 -3.09 -17.35 0.56
N ASP A 103 -2.63 -16.36 1.31
CA ASP A 103 -2.79 -16.27 2.75
C ASP A 103 -3.96 -15.32 3.06
N THR A 104 -4.83 -15.75 3.97
CA THR A 104 -6.02 -14.99 4.38
C THR A 104 -5.83 -14.42 5.78
N TRP A 105 -6.00 -13.12 5.94
CA TRP A 105 -5.86 -12.41 7.20
C TRP A 105 -7.18 -11.74 7.57
N VAL A 106 -7.71 -12.08 8.74
CA VAL A 106 -8.95 -11.51 9.27
C VAL A 106 -8.64 -10.19 9.94
N LEU A 107 -9.42 -9.15 9.65
CA LEU A 107 -9.38 -7.87 10.35
C LEU A 107 -10.52 -7.89 11.38
N HIS A 108 -10.18 -8.31 12.60
CA HIS A 108 -11.13 -8.59 13.66
C HIS A 108 -11.30 -7.39 14.59
N ALA A 109 -12.56 -7.01 14.83
CA ALA A 109 -12.94 -6.00 15.80
C ALA A 109 -13.45 -6.65 17.10
N GLU A 110 -12.93 -6.20 18.25
CA GLU A 110 -13.40 -6.67 19.57
C GLU A 110 -14.83 -6.21 19.90
N ALA A 111 -15.24 -5.10 19.31
CA ALA A 111 -16.55 -4.48 19.47
C ALA A 111 -17.27 -4.39 18.12
N THR A 112 -18.57 -4.13 18.17
CA THR A 112 -19.37 -3.89 16.97
C THR A 112 -18.79 -2.72 16.17
N VAL A 113 -18.67 -2.92 14.86
CA VAL A 113 -18.18 -1.92 13.91
C VAL A 113 -19.08 -0.67 13.84
N GLU A 114 -18.46 0.50 13.70
CA GLU A 114 -19.15 1.79 13.63
C GLU A 114 -19.47 2.16 12.18
N ARG A 115 -20.77 2.32 11.87
CA ARG A 115 -21.26 2.72 10.53
C ARG A 115 -21.83 4.13 10.57
N GLY A 116 -21.37 4.98 9.66
CA GLY A 116 -21.94 6.28 9.40
C GLY A 116 -23.08 6.23 8.38
N ALA A 117 -23.52 7.42 7.95
CA ALA A 117 -24.42 7.53 6.81
C ALA A 117 -23.75 6.99 5.53
N PRO A 118 -24.53 6.58 4.51
CA PRO A 118 -23.98 6.28 3.19
C PRO A 118 -23.14 7.45 2.65
N ALA A 119 -22.05 7.12 1.94
CA ALA A 119 -21.21 8.14 1.33
C ALA A 119 -22.00 8.96 0.30
N GLN A 120 -21.87 10.29 0.38
CA GLN A 120 -22.55 11.22 -0.52
C GLN A 120 -21.60 11.69 -1.62
N GLY A 121 -21.30 10.79 -2.56
CA GLY A 121 -20.36 11.05 -3.65
C GLY A 121 -18.93 11.36 -3.18
N GLY A 122 -18.08 11.79 -4.11
CA GLY A 122 -16.66 12.04 -3.87
C GLY A 122 -15.75 10.93 -4.42
N PRO A 123 -14.43 11.10 -4.25
CA PRO A 123 -13.46 10.17 -4.80
C PRO A 123 -13.54 8.80 -4.12
N ASP A 124 -13.61 7.75 -4.92
CA ASP A 124 -13.70 6.36 -4.46
C ASP A 124 -12.82 5.45 -5.32
N ARG A 125 -11.59 5.91 -5.57
CA ARG A 125 -10.53 5.19 -6.30
C ARG A 125 -10.44 3.72 -5.92
N ASP A 126 -10.59 3.43 -4.62
CA ASP A 126 -10.38 2.10 -4.06
C ASP A 126 -11.68 1.31 -3.80
N GLY A 127 -12.84 1.89 -4.15
CA GLY A 127 -14.13 1.21 -4.09
C GLY A 127 -14.73 1.03 -2.70
N ILE A 128 -14.16 1.63 -1.64
CA ILE A 128 -14.68 1.50 -0.27
C ILE A 128 -16.11 2.04 -0.19
N ALA A 129 -16.40 3.21 -0.75
CA ALA A 129 -17.76 3.74 -0.70
C ALA A 129 -18.75 2.82 -1.44
N ARG A 130 -18.36 2.29 -2.61
CA ARG A 130 -19.16 1.31 -3.37
C ARG A 130 -19.38 -0.01 -2.63
N ALA A 131 -18.40 -0.48 -1.86
CA ALA A 131 -18.50 -1.71 -1.07
C ALA A 131 -19.42 -1.59 0.15
N PHE A 132 -19.77 -0.38 0.57
CA PHE A 132 -20.57 -0.08 1.77
C PHE A 132 -21.78 0.83 1.47
N PRO A 133 -22.71 0.42 0.59
CA PRO A 133 -23.80 1.28 0.14
C PRO A 133 -24.84 1.60 1.24
N ALA A 134 -24.97 0.74 2.24
CA ALA A 134 -25.94 0.89 3.33
C ALA A 134 -25.46 1.75 4.50
N GLY A 135 -24.15 1.98 4.62
CA GLY A 135 -23.56 2.74 5.71
C GLY A 135 -22.04 2.70 5.62
N HIS A 136 -21.41 3.88 5.46
CA HIS A 136 -19.98 3.98 5.22
C HIS A 136 -19.19 3.68 6.51
N PRO A 137 -18.08 2.92 6.47
CA PRO A 137 -17.21 2.72 7.62
C PRO A 137 -16.70 4.06 8.15
N VAL A 138 -16.62 4.22 9.47
CA VAL A 138 -16.07 5.42 10.12
C VAL A 138 -15.02 5.04 11.17
N GLY A 139 -14.33 6.05 11.72
CA GLY A 139 -13.38 5.85 12.82
C GLY A 139 -12.28 4.83 12.53
N ALA A 140 -12.01 3.96 13.51
CA ALA A 140 -10.96 2.95 13.45
C ALA A 140 -11.18 1.92 12.33
N GLU A 141 -12.43 1.58 12.03
CA GLU A 141 -12.75 0.64 10.97
C GLU A 141 -12.33 1.18 9.59
N LEU A 142 -12.69 2.42 9.28
CA LEU A 142 -12.30 3.05 8.02
C LEU A 142 -10.77 3.11 7.89
N GLN A 143 -10.08 3.37 9.00
CA GLN A 143 -8.62 3.38 9.03
C GLN A 143 -8.03 2.00 8.72
N VAL A 144 -8.56 0.93 9.33
CA VAL A 144 -8.12 -0.46 9.11
C VAL A 144 -8.42 -0.93 7.69
N LEU A 145 -9.59 -0.59 7.12
CA LEU A 145 -9.93 -0.92 5.74
C LEU A 145 -9.04 -0.19 4.73
N ARG A 146 -8.76 1.09 4.95
CA ARG A 146 -7.83 1.86 4.10
C ARG A 146 -6.41 1.32 4.18
N TRP A 147 -5.95 0.92 5.36
CA TRP A 147 -4.69 0.22 5.54
C TRP A 147 -4.67 -1.10 4.75
N ALA A 148 -5.69 -1.94 4.89
CA ALA A 148 -5.76 -3.23 4.20
C ALA A 148 -5.79 -3.06 2.67
N VAL A 149 -6.51 -2.05 2.16
CA VAL A 149 -6.51 -1.66 0.75
C VAL A 149 -5.12 -1.22 0.29
N ALA A 150 -4.42 -0.42 1.09
CA ALA A 150 -3.06 0.00 0.77
C ALA A 150 -2.09 -1.20 0.72
N VAL A 151 -2.19 -2.13 1.69
CA VAL A 151 -1.40 -3.37 1.70
C VAL A 151 -1.71 -4.21 0.46
N ALA A 152 -2.99 -4.47 0.20
CA ALA A 152 -3.44 -5.21 -0.96
C ALA A 152 -2.89 -4.61 -2.27
N ARG A 153 -2.88 -3.28 -2.41
CA ARG A 153 -2.28 -2.62 -3.57
C ARG A 153 -0.80 -2.95 -3.75
N VAL A 154 -0.02 -2.85 -2.67
CA VAL A 154 1.43 -3.07 -2.72
C VAL A 154 1.78 -4.53 -3.01
N VAL A 155 1.06 -5.48 -2.40
CA VAL A 155 1.34 -6.92 -2.52
C VAL A 155 0.59 -7.60 -3.67
N GLY A 156 -0.27 -6.87 -4.40
CA GLY A 156 -1.16 -7.46 -5.40
C GLY A 156 -2.25 -8.35 -4.79
N GLY A 157 -2.70 -8.02 -3.59
CA GLY A 157 -3.77 -8.68 -2.84
C GLY A 157 -5.17 -8.14 -3.15
N ALA A 158 -6.15 -8.53 -2.33
CA ALA A 158 -7.52 -8.05 -2.37
C ALA A 158 -8.08 -7.91 -0.95
N VAL A 159 -9.15 -7.14 -0.79
CA VAL A 159 -9.90 -7.03 0.47
C VAL A 159 -11.33 -7.47 0.22
N LEU A 160 -11.86 -8.33 1.09
CA LEU A 160 -13.28 -8.67 1.16
C LEU A 160 -13.81 -8.12 2.47
N PRO A 161 -14.52 -6.99 2.46
CA PRO A 161 -15.18 -6.51 3.64
C PRO A 161 -16.27 -7.49 4.13
N ASP A 162 -16.85 -7.23 5.30
CA ASP A 162 -17.99 -7.98 5.85
C ASP A 162 -19.18 -8.03 4.88
N THR A 163 -19.36 -7.00 4.05
CA THR A 163 -20.35 -6.94 2.95
C THR A 163 -20.07 -7.92 1.80
N ARG A 164 -18.87 -8.49 1.75
CA ARG A 164 -18.37 -9.42 0.72
C ARG A 164 -18.22 -8.84 -0.68
N ALA A 165 -18.24 -7.52 -0.81
CA ALA A 165 -17.84 -6.84 -2.04
C ALA A 165 -16.32 -6.97 -2.24
N VAL A 166 -15.85 -7.59 -3.32
CA VAL A 166 -14.42 -7.78 -3.55
C VAL A 166 -13.78 -6.46 -3.97
N LEU A 167 -12.87 -5.93 -3.15
CA LEU A 167 -12.02 -4.79 -3.48
C LEU A 167 -10.69 -5.32 -4.02
N ARG A 168 -10.34 -4.96 -5.27
CA ARG A 168 -9.04 -5.28 -5.88
C ARG A 168 -8.30 -3.98 -6.20
N PRO A 169 -7.55 -3.43 -5.24
CA PRO A 169 -6.81 -2.20 -5.47
C PRO A 169 -5.79 -2.40 -6.59
N ASP A 170 -5.82 -1.53 -7.59
CA ASP A 170 -4.91 -1.59 -8.73
C ASP A 170 -3.44 -1.36 -8.29
N PRO A 171 -2.55 -2.36 -8.42
CA PRO A 171 -1.14 -2.23 -8.01
C PRO A 171 -0.38 -1.11 -8.74
N GLN A 172 -0.84 -0.73 -9.92
CA GLN A 172 -0.26 0.34 -10.74
C GLN A 172 -0.85 1.72 -10.44
N GLY A 173 -1.91 1.79 -9.62
CA GLY A 173 -2.57 3.04 -9.24
C GLY A 173 -1.73 3.98 -8.36
N ALA A 174 -0.71 3.46 -7.67
CA ALA A 174 0.17 4.22 -6.76
C ALA A 174 1.25 5.03 -7.49
N VAL A 175 0.89 6.14 -8.13
CA VAL A 175 1.84 6.96 -8.92
C VAL A 175 2.72 7.85 -8.03
N ASP A 176 2.09 8.47 -7.03
CA ASP A 176 2.71 9.51 -6.23
C ASP A 176 3.77 8.93 -5.28
N LEU A 177 4.85 9.68 -5.13
CA LEU A 177 6.00 9.32 -4.31
C LEU A 177 6.47 10.55 -3.54
N THR A 178 6.86 10.37 -2.28
CA THR A 178 7.50 11.42 -1.49
C THR A 178 8.88 10.97 -1.06
N VAL A 179 9.90 11.76 -1.40
CA VAL A 179 11.27 11.55 -0.90
C VAL A 179 11.44 12.40 0.34
N TYR A 180 11.75 11.77 1.47
CA TYR A 180 12.11 12.45 2.71
C TYR A 180 13.63 12.47 2.81
N GLY A 181 14.24 13.65 2.86
CA GLY A 181 15.69 13.80 2.96
C GLY A 181 16.18 14.87 3.94
N PRO A 182 17.42 14.75 4.45
CA PRO A 182 18.06 15.75 5.31
C PRO A 182 18.54 16.99 4.57
N LEU A 183 18.81 16.89 3.26
CA LEU A 183 19.37 17.98 2.47
C LEU A 183 18.26 18.80 1.81
N VAL A 184 18.43 20.13 1.81
CA VAL A 184 17.60 21.07 1.05
C VAL A 184 18.17 21.25 -0.35
N LEU A 185 17.29 21.30 -1.35
CA LEU A 185 17.64 21.66 -2.72
C LEU A 185 17.03 23.00 -3.05
N THR A 186 17.78 23.80 -3.79
CA THR A 186 17.23 25.00 -4.41
C THR A 186 16.29 24.62 -5.57
N SER A 187 15.36 25.51 -5.92
CA SER A 187 14.51 25.35 -7.11
C SER A 187 15.34 25.15 -8.39
N GLY A 188 16.49 25.83 -8.49
CA GLY A 188 17.45 25.71 -9.59
C GLY A 188 18.14 24.35 -9.68
N GLU A 189 18.27 23.62 -8.56
CA GLU A 189 18.76 22.23 -8.55
C GLU A 189 17.64 21.22 -8.84
N MET A 190 16.40 21.51 -8.42
CA MET A 190 15.24 20.67 -8.65
C MET A 190 14.78 20.72 -10.12
N LEU A 191 14.84 21.90 -10.75
CA LEU A 191 14.35 22.12 -12.11
C LEU A 191 15.01 21.22 -13.16
N PRO A 192 16.35 21.06 -13.20
CA PRO A 192 17.00 20.09 -14.08
C PRO A 192 16.58 18.64 -13.83
N LEU A 193 16.21 18.26 -12.60
CA LEU A 193 15.73 16.92 -12.30
C LEU A 193 14.35 16.69 -12.92
N LEU A 194 13.41 17.63 -12.74
CA LEU A 194 12.08 17.54 -13.34
C LEU A 194 12.14 17.63 -14.87
N ARG A 195 13.06 18.44 -15.43
CA ARG A 195 13.26 18.55 -16.88
C ARG A 195 13.74 17.29 -17.57
N LYS A 196 14.37 16.35 -16.84
CA LYS A 196 14.70 15.02 -17.36
C LYS A 196 13.45 14.18 -17.60
N ALA A 197 12.39 14.40 -16.83
CA ALA A 197 11.10 13.73 -17.00
C ALA A 197 10.20 14.49 -17.98
N VAL A 198 10.14 15.82 -17.86
CA VAL A 198 9.28 16.68 -18.68
C VAL A 198 10.05 17.93 -19.10
N THR A 199 10.48 18.00 -20.37
CA THR A 199 11.35 19.05 -20.90
C THR A 199 10.84 20.47 -20.64
N GLY A 200 9.52 20.69 -20.72
CA GLY A 200 8.87 21.99 -20.53
C GLY A 200 8.71 22.42 -19.06
N ALA A 201 9.28 21.69 -18.11
CA ALA A 201 9.10 21.99 -16.70
C ALA A 201 9.59 23.39 -16.31
N ARG A 202 8.85 23.99 -15.37
CA ARG A 202 9.03 25.35 -14.88
C ARG A 202 8.79 25.45 -13.37
N ILE A 203 9.38 26.47 -12.76
CA ILE A 203 9.11 26.84 -11.38
C ILE A 203 7.76 27.58 -11.35
N VAL A 204 6.90 27.19 -10.41
CA VAL A 204 5.59 27.80 -10.18
C VAL A 204 5.67 28.79 -9.03
N SER A 205 6.30 28.38 -7.93
CA SER A 205 6.51 29.21 -6.76
C SER A 205 7.76 28.77 -6.00
N GLU A 206 8.37 29.70 -5.28
CA GLU A 206 9.46 29.45 -4.35
C GLU A 206 9.50 30.57 -3.31
N GLY A 207 10.11 30.30 -2.16
CA GLY A 207 10.24 31.30 -1.11
C GLY A 207 10.65 30.71 0.23
N THR A 208 10.31 31.46 1.28
CA THR A 208 10.46 31.03 2.67
C THR A 208 9.11 31.15 3.36
N ASP A 209 8.76 30.16 4.18
CA ASP A 209 7.54 30.20 4.98
C ASP A 209 7.68 31.16 6.18
N ALA A 210 6.61 31.29 6.97
CA ALA A 210 6.60 32.15 8.16
C ALA A 210 7.64 31.75 9.24
N ARG A 211 8.20 30.55 9.15
CA ARG A 211 9.22 30.01 10.06
C ARG A 211 10.62 30.09 9.45
N GLY A 212 10.75 30.69 8.26
CA GLY A 212 12.01 30.83 7.52
C GLY A 212 12.46 29.57 6.79
N ALA A 213 11.63 28.53 6.68
CA ALA A 213 11.97 27.32 5.94
C ALA A 213 11.72 27.51 4.44
N ALA A 214 12.68 27.06 3.63
CA ALA A 214 12.56 27.14 2.18
C ALA A 214 11.41 26.25 1.66
N TYR A 215 10.71 26.73 0.64
CA TYR A 215 9.76 25.94 -0.14
C TYR A 215 9.95 26.20 -1.63
N ALA A 216 9.59 25.21 -2.45
CA ALA A 216 9.53 25.34 -3.90
C ALA A 216 8.44 24.43 -4.48
N SER A 217 7.81 24.88 -5.56
CA SER A 217 6.84 24.11 -6.35
C SER A 217 7.17 24.26 -7.83
N LEU A 218 7.29 23.12 -8.51
CA LEU A 218 7.57 23.03 -9.93
C LEU A 218 6.51 22.18 -10.62
N VAL A 219 6.23 22.48 -11.89
CA VAL A 219 5.31 21.71 -12.71
C VAL A 219 5.94 21.38 -14.06
N GLY A 220 5.77 20.13 -14.49
CA GLY A 220 6.06 19.67 -15.83
C GLY A 220 4.77 19.20 -16.49
N GLU A 221 4.33 19.89 -17.53
CA GLU A 221 3.13 19.55 -18.29
C GLU A 221 3.51 18.65 -19.48
N SER A 222 2.83 17.49 -19.60
CA SER A 222 2.86 16.60 -20.76
C SER A 222 1.62 16.86 -21.61
N ALA A 223 1.79 16.90 -22.94
CA ALA A 223 0.69 17.15 -23.87
C ALA A 223 -0.43 16.10 -23.79
N TYR A 224 -0.09 14.87 -23.40
CA TYR A 224 -1.03 13.74 -23.41
C TYR A 224 -1.20 13.08 -22.05
N ASP A 225 -0.23 13.25 -21.14
CA ASP A 225 -0.18 12.49 -19.90
C ASP A 225 -0.57 13.30 -18.67
N GLY A 226 -1.06 14.53 -18.83
CA GLY A 226 -1.34 15.42 -17.71
C GLY A 226 -0.07 16.12 -17.21
N SER A 227 0.10 16.28 -15.90
CA SER A 227 1.22 17.03 -15.32
C SER A 227 1.87 16.33 -14.13
N LEU A 228 3.19 16.48 -14.03
CA LEU A 228 3.99 16.04 -12.89
C LEU A 228 4.35 17.26 -12.04
N HIS A 229 3.98 17.22 -10.77
CA HIS A 229 4.20 18.27 -9.78
C HIS A 229 5.31 17.82 -8.84
N LEU A 230 6.27 18.69 -8.60
CA LEU A 230 7.33 18.48 -7.62
C LEU A 230 7.29 19.62 -6.60
N THR A 231 6.94 19.31 -5.36
CA THR A 231 6.97 20.26 -4.26
C THR A 231 8.07 19.89 -3.26
N MET A 232 8.74 20.89 -2.72
CA MET A 232 9.71 20.77 -1.64
C MET A 232 9.27 21.68 -0.50
N GLN A 233 9.23 21.12 0.70
CA GLN A 233 8.91 21.87 1.92
C GLN A 233 9.52 21.18 3.14
N ARG A 234 9.70 21.95 4.22
CA ARG A 234 9.97 21.39 5.55
C ARG A 234 8.67 20.89 6.15
N VAL A 235 8.66 19.68 6.69
CA VAL A 235 7.49 19.05 7.32
C VAL A 235 7.69 18.92 8.83
N ASP A 236 6.57 19.02 9.58
CA ASP A 236 6.57 18.83 11.03
C ASP A 236 6.21 17.40 11.45
N SER A 237 5.55 16.66 10.56
CA SER A 237 5.20 15.26 10.75
C SER A 237 5.63 14.44 9.54
N VAL A 238 5.94 13.18 9.80
CA VAL A 238 6.36 12.22 8.78
C VAL A 238 5.52 10.94 8.89
N PRO A 239 5.38 10.17 7.81
CA PRO A 239 4.72 8.86 7.86
C PRO A 239 5.35 7.92 8.88
N ASN A 240 4.54 7.11 9.57
CA ASN A 240 5.02 6.17 10.59
C ASN A 240 5.99 5.11 10.00
N ALA A 241 5.93 4.86 8.69
CA ALA A 241 6.90 4.00 8.00
C ALA A 241 8.37 4.46 8.15
N LEU A 242 8.60 5.74 8.47
CA LEU A 242 9.92 6.29 8.74
C LEU A 242 10.35 6.15 10.20
N ALA A 243 9.45 5.77 11.11
CA ALA A 243 9.74 5.69 12.55
C ALA A 243 10.81 4.64 12.90
N ALA A 244 11.02 3.65 12.03
CA ALA A 244 12.08 2.64 12.19
C ALA A 244 13.47 3.13 11.76
N LEU A 245 13.57 4.29 11.12
CA LEU A 245 14.84 4.88 10.66
C LEU A 245 15.35 5.93 11.65
N ASP A 246 16.65 6.19 11.68
CA ASP A 246 17.16 7.37 12.40
C ASP A 246 16.61 8.62 11.69
N TRP A 247 16.17 9.60 12.46
CA TRP A 247 15.63 10.85 11.89
C TRP A 247 16.64 11.57 10.99
N ARG A 248 17.94 11.35 11.19
CA ARG A 248 19.00 11.88 10.31
C ARG A 248 19.00 11.24 8.93
N ASP A 249 18.46 10.03 8.81
CA ASP A 249 18.40 9.28 7.56
C ASP A 249 17.25 9.71 6.66
N TYR A 250 16.20 10.36 7.19
CA TYR A 250 15.07 10.88 6.40
C TYR A 250 14.88 12.39 6.50
N GLY A 251 15.42 13.06 7.53
CA GLY A 251 15.44 14.50 7.64
C GLY A 251 14.07 15.20 7.68
N PRO A 252 14.06 16.54 7.75
CA PRO A 252 12.83 17.30 7.90
C PRO A 252 12.24 17.79 6.58
N PHE A 253 12.81 17.44 5.42
CA PHE A 253 12.35 17.93 4.11
C PHE A 253 11.65 16.85 3.32
N ALA A 254 10.47 17.17 2.80
CA ALA A 254 9.69 16.31 1.93
C ALA A 254 9.70 16.84 0.51
N TYR A 255 10.00 15.97 -0.44
CA TYR A 255 9.94 16.20 -1.88
C TYR A 255 8.79 15.37 -2.45
N ALA A 256 7.61 15.96 -2.57
CA ALA A 256 6.43 15.25 -3.09
C ALA A 256 6.40 15.33 -4.61
N VAL A 257 6.42 14.17 -5.24
CA VAL A 257 6.24 13.96 -6.68
C VAL A 257 4.83 13.45 -6.90
N ALA A 258 3.97 14.30 -7.46
CA ALA A 258 2.56 14.00 -7.66
C ALA A 258 2.17 14.09 -9.13
N TRP A 259 1.41 13.12 -9.60
CA TRP A 259 0.85 13.13 -10.95
C TRP A 259 -0.59 13.65 -10.92
N ARG A 260 -0.92 14.52 -11.88
CA ARG A 260 -2.28 14.99 -12.13
C ARG A 260 -2.67 14.64 -13.56
N PRO A 261 -3.59 13.69 -13.77
CA PRO A 261 -4.04 13.34 -15.12
C PRO A 261 -4.75 14.52 -15.80
N THR A 262 -4.84 14.45 -17.13
CA THR A 262 -5.59 15.43 -17.94
C THR A 262 -7.06 15.47 -17.56
N ASP A 263 -7.66 14.30 -17.30
CA ASP A 263 -8.99 14.15 -16.73
C ASP A 263 -8.88 13.51 -15.35
N GLY A 264 -9.24 14.28 -14.32
CA GLY A 264 -9.22 13.84 -12.93
C GLY A 264 -10.28 12.80 -12.59
N TYR A 265 -11.39 12.78 -13.33
CA TYR A 265 -12.51 11.85 -13.07
C TYR A 265 -12.11 10.38 -13.26
N GLU A 266 -11.17 10.13 -14.16
CA GLU A 266 -10.61 8.79 -14.42
C GLU A 266 -9.95 8.14 -13.19
N LEU A 267 -9.53 8.94 -12.19
CA LEU A 267 -8.96 8.40 -10.95
C LEU A 267 -9.99 7.70 -10.06
N ASP A 268 -11.27 8.02 -10.23
CA ASP A 268 -12.36 7.52 -9.39
C ASP A 268 -13.16 6.41 -10.08
N LEU A 269 -12.88 6.16 -11.37
CA LEU A 269 -13.51 5.08 -12.12
C LEU A 269 -12.97 3.72 -11.67
N GLU A 270 -13.88 2.75 -11.54
CA GLU A 270 -13.53 1.35 -11.30
C GLU A 270 -12.72 0.77 -12.46
N ASP A 271 -13.14 1.11 -13.68
CA ASP A 271 -12.49 0.73 -14.93
C ASP A 271 -12.09 2.00 -15.71
N PRO A 272 -10.89 2.58 -15.45
CA PRO A 272 -10.40 3.74 -16.18
C PRO A 272 -10.16 3.43 -17.67
N SER A 273 -10.18 4.45 -18.52
CA SER A 273 -9.94 4.29 -19.95
C SER A 273 -8.52 3.80 -20.26
N GLY A 274 -8.35 3.07 -21.37
CA GLY A 274 -7.03 2.62 -21.82
C GLY A 274 -6.03 3.76 -22.02
N THR A 275 -6.49 4.93 -22.48
CA THR A 275 -5.67 6.14 -22.61
C THR A 275 -5.17 6.62 -21.25
N HIS A 276 -6.04 6.63 -20.23
CA HIS A 276 -5.64 6.96 -18.86
C HIS A 276 -4.62 5.96 -18.33
N LEU A 277 -4.83 4.66 -18.53
CA LEU A 277 -3.89 3.62 -18.07
C LEU A 277 -2.50 3.76 -18.70
N ILE A 278 -2.42 4.09 -19.99
CA ILE A 278 -1.16 4.34 -20.70
C ILE A 278 -0.47 5.60 -20.17
N ALA A 279 -1.22 6.69 -19.96
CA ALA A 279 -0.69 7.92 -19.38
C ALA A 279 -0.14 7.69 -17.97
N ARG A 280 -0.92 6.99 -17.13
CA ARG A 280 -0.57 6.64 -15.76
C ARG A 280 0.69 5.78 -15.71
N ALA A 281 0.81 4.77 -16.57
CA ALA A 281 1.99 3.91 -16.63
C ALA A 281 3.27 4.70 -16.95
N ARG A 282 3.21 5.60 -17.95
CA ARG A 282 4.35 6.48 -18.29
C ARG A 282 4.69 7.44 -17.16
N MET A 283 3.69 8.05 -16.53
CA MET A 283 3.91 9.00 -15.43
C MET A 283 4.38 8.33 -14.15
N ARG A 284 3.94 7.09 -13.87
CA ARG A 284 4.48 6.23 -12.80
C ARG A 284 5.96 5.96 -13.00
N ALA A 285 6.38 5.59 -14.22
CA ALA A 285 7.79 5.38 -14.53
C ALA A 285 8.59 6.69 -14.39
N ALA A 286 8.07 7.81 -14.88
CA ALA A 286 8.70 9.12 -14.77
C ALA A 286 8.85 9.57 -13.30
N ALA A 287 7.81 9.42 -12.49
CA ALA A 287 7.81 9.72 -11.06
C ALA A 287 8.84 8.86 -10.30
N ALA A 288 8.92 7.57 -10.59
CA ALA A 288 9.90 6.68 -9.97
C ALA A 288 11.36 7.06 -10.29
N ARG A 289 11.67 7.39 -11.55
CA ARG A 289 13.00 7.87 -11.97
C ARG A 289 13.36 9.22 -11.33
N LEU A 290 12.37 10.12 -11.19
CA LEU A 290 12.54 11.40 -10.53
C LEU A 290 12.81 11.21 -9.02
N ALA A 291 12.00 10.38 -8.34
CA ALA A 291 12.18 10.06 -6.93
C ALA A 291 13.53 9.41 -6.66
N GLU A 292 13.98 8.45 -7.49
CA GLU A 292 15.31 7.85 -7.36
C GLU A 292 16.42 8.89 -7.56
N SER A 293 16.24 9.83 -8.50
CA SER A 293 17.20 10.92 -8.73
C SER A 293 17.27 11.90 -7.57
N LEU A 294 16.13 12.24 -6.98
CA LEU A 294 16.03 13.05 -5.77
C LEU A 294 16.72 12.34 -4.60
N GLN A 295 16.37 11.08 -4.33
CA GLN A 295 16.97 10.30 -3.25
C GLN A 295 18.49 10.21 -3.35
N ARG A 296 19.05 10.00 -4.56
CA ARG A 296 20.50 10.03 -4.77
C ARG A 296 21.14 11.37 -4.43
N ARG A 297 20.40 12.47 -4.58
CA ARG A 297 20.90 13.83 -4.37
C ARG A 297 20.76 14.28 -2.92
N VAL A 298 19.66 13.93 -2.27
CA VAL A 298 19.32 14.40 -0.92
C VAL A 298 19.62 13.38 0.19
N GLY A 299 19.94 12.14 -0.17
CA GLY A 299 19.88 11.00 0.75
C GLY A 299 18.43 10.59 0.96
N GLY A 300 18.12 10.00 2.11
CA GLY A 300 16.72 9.83 2.47
C GLY A 300 16.08 8.48 2.18
N ALA A 301 14.79 8.44 2.46
CA ALA A 301 13.90 7.34 2.16
C ALA A 301 12.73 7.82 1.28
N VAL A 302 12.19 6.90 0.47
CA VAL A 302 11.04 7.18 -0.40
C VAL A 302 9.82 6.47 0.17
N VAL A 303 8.70 7.17 0.23
CA VAL A 303 7.40 6.66 0.69
C VAL A 303 6.40 6.80 -0.45
N ASP A 304 5.59 5.78 -0.70
CA ASP A 304 4.50 5.86 -1.68
C ASP A 304 3.21 6.45 -1.11
N ASP A 305 2.19 6.61 -1.96
CA ASP A 305 0.89 7.14 -1.57
C ASP A 305 0.12 6.24 -0.57
N GLY A 306 0.51 4.97 -0.45
CA GLY A 306 0.03 4.04 0.58
C GLY A 306 0.71 4.25 1.94
N GLY A 307 1.70 5.12 2.02
CA GLY A 307 2.45 5.37 3.24
C GLY A 307 3.55 4.33 3.51
N PHE A 308 3.95 3.54 2.51
CA PHE A 308 4.95 2.49 2.68
C PHE A 308 6.31 2.87 2.08
N LEU A 309 7.38 2.37 2.71
CA LEU A 309 8.73 2.52 2.19
C LEU A 309 8.86 1.86 0.82
N THR A 310 9.36 2.63 -0.16
CA THR A 310 9.66 2.15 -1.50
C THR A 310 11.18 2.14 -1.71
N PRO A 311 11.85 0.98 -1.61
CA PRO A 311 13.29 0.91 -1.78
C PRO A 311 13.70 1.10 -3.25
N VAL A 312 14.96 1.44 -3.49
CA VAL A 312 15.51 1.69 -4.85
C VAL A 312 15.21 0.57 -5.86
N PRO A 313 15.33 -0.73 -5.53
CA PRO A 313 14.92 -1.80 -6.46
C PRO A 313 13.44 -1.69 -6.89
N GLY A 314 12.55 -1.32 -5.98
CA GLY A 314 11.14 -1.08 -6.28
C GLY A 314 10.92 0.13 -7.19
N LEU A 315 11.67 1.22 -6.98
CA LEU A 315 11.65 2.37 -7.89
C LEU A 315 12.15 2.00 -9.29
N ARG A 316 13.22 1.21 -9.38
CA ARG A 316 13.77 0.76 -10.66
C ARG A 316 12.83 -0.18 -11.40
N ALA A 317 12.13 -1.07 -10.69
CA ALA A 317 11.09 -1.90 -11.29
C ALA A 317 9.97 -1.02 -11.90
N ARG A 318 9.43 -0.06 -11.13
CA ARG A 318 8.44 0.91 -11.64
C ARG A 318 8.96 1.71 -12.84
N GLY A 319 10.24 2.09 -12.84
CA GLY A 319 10.88 2.80 -13.95
C GLY A 319 11.13 1.94 -15.20
N ALA A 320 11.22 0.62 -15.05
CA ALA A 320 11.47 -0.33 -16.14
C ALA A 320 10.20 -0.82 -16.84
N ASP A 321 9.04 -0.76 -16.16
CA ASP A 321 7.73 -1.21 -16.66
C ASP A 321 7.33 -0.53 -17.98
N GLU A 322 7.84 0.67 -18.28
CA GLU A 322 7.68 1.36 -19.57
C GLU A 322 8.21 0.55 -20.77
N SER A 323 9.17 -0.35 -20.54
CA SER A 323 9.81 -1.17 -21.59
C SER A 323 8.96 -2.36 -22.03
N HIS A 324 7.90 -2.69 -21.27
CA HIS A 324 7.00 -3.82 -21.53
C HIS A 324 5.56 -3.35 -21.68
N GLY A 325 5.34 -2.27 -22.42
CA GLY A 325 4.06 -2.04 -23.08
C GLY A 325 3.75 -3.28 -23.92
N ARG A 326 3.08 -4.28 -23.32
CA ARG A 326 2.56 -5.44 -24.01
C ARG A 326 1.54 -4.89 -25.00
N LEU A 327 2.02 -4.67 -26.23
CA LEU A 327 1.29 -5.00 -27.43
C LEU A 327 0.58 -6.33 -27.15
N TRP A 328 -0.75 -6.33 -27.05
CA TRP A 328 -1.77 -7.37 -27.29
C TRP A 328 -3.05 -6.81 -26.64
N GLY A 329 -4.19 -6.70 -27.31
CA GLY A 329 -4.79 -7.68 -28.22
C GLY A 329 -5.99 -8.26 -27.51
#